data_AF-A0A0P0DKX3-F1
#
_entry.id   AF-A0A0P0DKX3-F1
#
_cell.length_a   1.000
_cell.length_b   1.000
_cell.length_c   1.000
_cell.angle_alpha   90.00
_cell.angle_beta   90.00
_cell.angle_gamma   90.00
#
_symmetry.space_group_name_H-M   'P 1'
#
loop_
_entity.id
_entity.type
_entity.pdbx_description
1 polymer ?
#
loop_
_entity_poly.entity_id
_entity_poly.type
_entity_poly.pdbx_seq_one_letter_code
_entity_poly.pdbx_strand_id
1 'polypeptide(L)'
;MGVDPKNVFVGAPDQKVTGAILTGPETDTIPATIDDFNPAGLLESGYVSDGGVTITPSESTTSIKDWSGAEIRRLLTEFTGDIAWAHLELNPQSARNYFGDDQVQVTAATLSKGTQMRMALGAHVQPRKSWWFKIKDGSRRALVMVPHGSVSQRGEIPLNSTAPVTLPVTLATFPDVNGNNIYIFTDNGVFAATATKTGWAVTVTGAPTGGTYSLAINGTPTAGIAHNAAAAAVAAALNALSGVTGISGITASGSAPITVTFPSAVALTGNGAGLTGGTSPGVTVA
;
A
#
# COMPACT_ATOMS: atom_id res chain seq x y z
N MET A 1 10.68 -24.39 -5.27
CA MET A 1 10.31 -23.32 -4.31
C MET A 1 10.41 -23.93 -2.92
N GLY A 2 11.49 -23.66 -2.19
CA GLY A 2 11.71 -24.24 -0.86
C GLY A 2 10.86 -23.52 0.19
N VAL A 3 10.44 -24.23 1.23
CA VAL A 3 9.84 -23.60 2.41
C VAL A 3 10.88 -22.68 3.07
N ASP A 4 10.60 -21.39 3.11
CA ASP A 4 11.45 -20.39 3.80
C ASP A 4 10.64 -19.80 4.96
N PRO A 5 11.07 -19.96 6.22
CA PRO A 5 10.40 -19.35 7.36
C PRO A 5 10.32 -17.81 7.26
N LYS A 6 11.15 -17.17 6.42
CA LYS A 6 11.07 -15.74 6.12
C LYS A 6 9.85 -15.33 5.30
N ASN A 7 9.08 -16.27 4.76
CA ASN A 7 7.82 -15.98 4.09
C ASN A 7 6.62 -16.04 5.04
N VAL A 8 6.83 -16.38 6.32
CA VAL A 8 5.79 -16.35 7.34
C VAL A 8 5.65 -14.91 7.85
N PHE A 9 4.50 -14.29 7.59
CA PHE A 9 4.15 -12.97 8.10
C PHE A 9 3.51 -13.09 9.48
N VAL A 10 3.92 -12.22 10.40
CA VAL A 10 3.18 -12.01 11.66
C VAL A 10 2.28 -10.79 11.51
N GLY A 11 0.98 -10.94 11.78
CA GLY A 11 -0.04 -9.90 11.66
C GLY A 11 0.04 -8.82 12.74
N ALA A 12 1.22 -8.27 13.02
CA ALA A 12 1.38 -7.20 14.00
C ALA A 12 0.92 -5.85 13.41
N PRO A 13 0.18 -5.03 14.19
CA PRO A 13 -0.34 -3.77 13.69
C PRO A 13 0.78 -2.73 13.53
N ASP A 14 0.79 -1.98 12.41
CA ASP A 14 1.78 -0.92 12.17
C ASP A 14 1.45 0.37 12.95
N GLN A 15 1.71 0.36 14.27
CA GLN A 15 1.27 1.39 15.23
C GLN A 15 2.38 2.34 15.71
N LYS A 16 3.42 2.61 14.91
CA LYS A 16 4.58 3.40 15.38
C LYS A 16 4.22 4.80 15.89
N VAL A 17 3.21 5.45 15.30
CA VAL A 17 2.62 6.75 15.71
C VAL A 17 1.15 6.94 15.31
N THR A 18 0.62 6.08 14.44
CA THR A 18 -0.71 6.20 13.78
C THR A 18 -1.52 4.93 14.04
N GLY A 19 -2.82 5.06 14.24
CA GLY A 19 -3.72 3.91 14.40
C GLY A 19 -3.67 2.94 13.20
N ALA A 20 -3.70 1.64 13.46
CA ALA A 20 -3.57 0.62 12.40
C ALA A 20 -4.80 0.52 11.48
N ILE A 21 -5.93 1.09 11.90
CA ILE A 21 -7.18 1.11 11.15
C ILE A 21 -7.50 2.56 10.78
N LEU A 22 -7.53 2.83 9.48
CA LEU A 22 -7.91 4.13 8.94
C LEU A 22 -9.21 4.02 8.16
N THR A 23 -9.98 5.10 8.19
CA THR A 23 -11.29 5.19 7.53
C THR A 23 -11.37 6.46 6.71
N GLY A 24 -12.01 6.39 5.54
CA GLY A 24 -12.15 7.53 4.64
C GLY A 24 -13.46 7.50 3.86
N PRO A 25 -13.69 8.47 2.97
CA PRO A 25 -14.78 8.40 2.00
C PRO A 25 -14.65 7.16 1.11
N GLU A 26 -15.78 6.65 0.60
CA GLU A 26 -15.79 5.60 -0.43
C GLU A 26 -14.91 6.00 -1.62
N THR A 27 -14.18 5.04 -2.20
CA THR A 27 -13.27 5.30 -3.32
C THR A 27 -13.15 4.07 -4.20
N ASP A 28 -13.24 4.27 -5.52
CA ASP A 28 -12.89 3.25 -6.52
C ASP A 28 -11.45 3.38 -7.02
N THR A 29 -10.68 4.35 -6.47
CA THR A 29 -9.27 4.52 -6.80
C THR A 29 -8.42 3.63 -5.91
N ILE A 30 -7.96 2.51 -6.48
CA ILE A 30 -7.12 1.52 -5.79
C ILE A 30 -5.64 1.83 -6.06
N PRO A 31 -4.77 1.87 -5.03
CA PRO A 31 -3.33 1.98 -5.22
C PRO A 31 -2.78 0.83 -6.08
N ALA A 32 -1.83 1.12 -6.97
CA ALA A 32 -1.19 0.08 -7.77
C ALA A 32 -0.22 -0.76 -6.90
N THR A 33 0.46 -0.10 -5.97
CA THR A 33 1.41 -0.72 -5.04
C THR A 33 1.20 -0.23 -3.62
N ILE A 34 1.82 -0.91 -2.65
CA ILE A 34 1.78 -0.51 -1.24
C ILE A 34 2.41 0.87 -1.00
N ASP A 35 3.32 1.32 -1.87
CA ASP A 35 4.02 2.60 -1.75
C ASP A 35 3.19 3.78 -2.29
N ASP A 36 2.15 3.50 -3.08
CA ASP A 36 1.20 4.51 -3.58
C ASP A 36 0.11 4.85 -2.54
N PHE A 37 0.13 4.19 -1.37
CA PHE A 37 -0.80 4.47 -0.28
C PHE A 37 -0.59 5.88 0.28
N ASN A 38 -1.65 6.70 0.22
CA ASN A 38 -1.66 8.06 0.77
C ASN A 38 -2.67 8.16 1.92
N PRO A 39 -2.22 8.39 3.18
CA PRO A 39 -3.13 8.53 4.32
C PRO A 39 -3.84 9.89 4.40
N ALA A 40 -3.54 10.83 3.50
CA ALA A 40 -4.14 12.16 3.53
C ALA A 40 -5.69 12.09 3.44
N GLY A 41 -6.36 12.66 4.45
CA GLY A 41 -7.83 12.67 4.52
C GLY A 41 -8.45 11.42 5.16
N LEU A 42 -7.64 10.45 5.59
CA LEU A 42 -8.12 9.29 6.36
C LEU A 42 -8.12 9.60 7.87
N LEU A 43 -9.14 9.10 8.56
CA LEU A 43 -9.32 9.22 10.00
C LEU A 43 -8.86 7.94 10.70
N GLU A 44 -8.05 8.09 11.74
CA GLU A 44 -7.41 6.98 12.45
C GLU A 44 -8.22 6.52 13.66
N SER A 45 -8.35 5.21 13.83
CA SER A 45 -9.21 4.62 14.86
C SER A 45 -8.46 4.17 16.13
N GLY A 46 -7.17 4.49 16.25
CA GLY A 46 -6.36 4.18 17.44
C GLY A 46 -5.95 2.70 17.58
N TYR A 47 -5.85 2.24 18.83
CA TYR A 47 -5.46 0.86 19.17
C TYR A 47 -6.54 -0.18 18.87
N VAL A 48 -6.08 -1.39 18.52
CA VAL A 48 -6.87 -2.60 18.26
C VAL A 48 -6.47 -3.66 19.28
N SER A 49 -7.40 -4.55 19.64
CA SER A 49 -7.11 -5.65 20.57
C SER A 49 -6.04 -6.62 20.04
N ASP A 50 -5.54 -7.45 20.95
CA ASP A 50 -4.59 -8.54 20.66
C ASP A 50 -5.15 -9.63 19.73
N GLY A 51 -6.48 -9.72 19.61
CA GLY A 51 -7.17 -10.58 18.64
C GLY A 51 -6.93 -10.19 17.17
N GLY A 52 -6.35 -9.02 16.91
CA GLY A 52 -5.98 -8.58 15.57
C GLY A 52 -7.18 -8.30 14.65
N VAL A 53 -6.95 -8.47 13.35
CA VAL A 53 -7.95 -8.26 12.29
C VAL A 53 -8.16 -9.61 11.58
N THR A 54 -9.40 -10.07 11.54
CA THR A 54 -9.78 -11.33 10.88
C THR A 54 -10.52 -11.03 9.59
N ILE A 55 -10.08 -11.60 8.47
CA ILE A 55 -10.78 -11.55 7.19
C ILE A 55 -11.45 -12.90 6.94
N THR A 56 -12.76 -12.89 6.73
CA THR A 56 -13.59 -14.08 6.51
C THR A 56 -14.20 -14.00 5.10
N PRO A 57 -13.60 -14.66 4.09
CA PRO A 57 -14.24 -14.83 2.80
C PRO A 57 -15.40 -15.81 2.93
N SER A 58 -16.53 -15.48 2.31
CA SER A 58 -17.75 -16.29 2.32
C SER A 58 -18.23 -16.48 0.89
N GLU A 59 -18.41 -17.75 0.49
CA GLU A 59 -18.89 -18.13 -0.84
C GLU A 59 -20.21 -18.89 -0.71
N SER A 60 -21.27 -18.36 -1.30
CA SER A 60 -22.56 -19.05 -1.39
C SER A 60 -22.69 -19.72 -2.75
N THR A 61 -23.01 -21.01 -2.77
CA THR A 61 -23.20 -21.76 -4.01
C THR A 61 -24.56 -22.46 -4.04
N THR A 62 -25.19 -22.48 -5.21
CA THR A 62 -26.40 -23.27 -5.47
C THR A 62 -26.08 -24.45 -6.36
N SER A 63 -26.39 -25.65 -5.89
CA SER A 63 -26.25 -26.89 -6.66
C SER A 63 -27.48 -27.12 -7.54
N ILE A 64 -27.27 -27.25 -8.84
CA ILE A 64 -28.24 -27.76 -9.80
C ILE A 64 -28.16 -29.29 -9.74
N LYS A 65 -29.25 -29.91 -9.31
CA LYS A 65 -29.38 -31.36 -9.21
C LYS A 65 -30.21 -31.91 -10.38
N ASP A 66 -29.85 -33.10 -10.83
CA ASP A 66 -30.66 -33.92 -11.71
C ASP A 66 -31.94 -34.38 -10.99
N TRP A 67 -32.91 -34.86 -11.75
CA TRP A 67 -34.12 -35.50 -11.20
C TRP A 67 -33.79 -36.78 -10.40
N SER A 68 -32.62 -37.38 -10.59
CA SER A 68 -32.09 -38.44 -9.74
C SER A 68 -31.58 -37.96 -8.37
N GLY A 69 -31.55 -36.65 -8.13
CA GLY A 69 -30.96 -36.02 -6.94
C GLY A 69 -29.43 -35.89 -7.00
N ALA A 70 -28.79 -36.37 -8.07
CA ALA A 70 -27.35 -36.21 -8.30
C ALA A 70 -27.00 -34.75 -8.63
N GLU A 71 -25.98 -34.19 -7.98
CA GLU A 71 -25.49 -32.84 -8.29
C GLU A 71 -24.81 -32.85 -9.67
N ILE A 72 -25.38 -32.13 -10.65
CA ILE A 72 -24.82 -32.00 -12.00
C ILE A 72 -23.85 -30.81 -12.05
N ARG A 73 -24.18 -29.71 -11.34
CA ARG A 73 -23.41 -28.47 -11.43
C ARG A 73 -23.58 -27.62 -10.18
N ARG A 74 -22.51 -26.93 -9.78
CA ARG A 74 -22.52 -25.94 -8.70
C ARG A 74 -22.31 -24.55 -9.30
N LEU A 75 -23.21 -23.61 -9.01
CA LEU A 75 -23.10 -22.20 -9.38
C LEU A 75 -22.74 -21.39 -8.14
N LEU A 76 -21.74 -20.51 -8.24
CA LEU A 76 -21.48 -19.49 -7.23
C LEU A 76 -22.54 -18.39 -7.38
N THR A 77 -23.32 -18.16 -6.32
CA THR A 77 -24.38 -17.15 -6.31
C THR A 77 -23.95 -15.85 -5.67
N GLU A 78 -23.02 -15.91 -4.72
CA GLU A 78 -22.53 -14.73 -4.02
C GLU A 78 -21.12 -14.99 -3.47
N PHE A 79 -20.26 -13.98 -3.57
CA PHE A 79 -18.98 -13.92 -2.87
C PHE A 79 -18.99 -12.64 -2.02
N THR A 80 -18.88 -12.80 -0.70
CA THR A 80 -18.75 -11.69 0.23
C THR A 80 -17.49 -11.86 1.07
N GLY A 81 -17.01 -10.78 1.66
CA GLY A 81 -15.95 -10.81 2.65
C GLY A 81 -16.38 -10.01 3.86
N ASP A 82 -16.23 -10.59 5.05
CA ASP A 82 -16.40 -9.88 6.30
C ASP A 82 -15.03 -9.63 6.96
N ILE A 83 -14.85 -8.46 7.56
CA ILE A 83 -13.65 -8.16 8.35
C ILE A 83 -14.06 -7.85 9.79
N ALA A 84 -13.49 -8.55 10.77
CA ALA A 84 -13.80 -8.38 12.18
C ALA A 84 -12.58 -7.94 13.00
N TRP A 85 -12.78 -7.00 13.91
CA TRP A 85 -11.77 -6.55 14.88
C TRP A 85 -12.45 -5.94 16.12
N ALA A 86 -11.66 -5.62 17.15
CA ALA A 86 -12.14 -4.85 18.30
C ALA A 86 -11.28 -3.62 18.56
N HIS A 87 -11.89 -2.43 18.61
CA HIS A 87 -11.17 -1.23 19.05
C HIS A 87 -10.90 -1.33 20.55
N LEU A 88 -9.68 -0.97 20.95
CA LEU A 88 -9.23 -0.97 22.34
C LEU A 88 -9.25 0.44 22.96
N GLU A 89 -9.26 1.47 22.11
CA GLU A 89 -9.24 2.87 22.52
C GLU A 89 -10.62 3.50 22.36
N LEU A 90 -11.05 4.29 23.34
CA LEU A 90 -12.27 5.11 23.28
C LEU A 90 -11.94 6.53 22.82
N ASN A 91 -11.60 6.68 21.54
CA ASN A 91 -11.40 7.98 20.91
C ASN A 91 -12.61 8.32 20.02
N PRO A 92 -12.74 9.58 19.55
CA PRO A 92 -13.87 9.97 18.71
C PRO A 92 -14.05 9.10 17.47
N GLN A 93 -12.97 8.60 16.88
CA GLN A 93 -13.05 7.83 15.64
C GLN A 93 -13.50 6.39 15.85
N SER A 94 -12.94 5.70 16.84
CA SER A 94 -13.37 4.34 17.21
C SER A 94 -14.83 4.35 17.70
N ALA A 95 -15.22 5.39 18.45
CA ALA A 95 -16.61 5.61 18.84
C ALA A 95 -17.50 5.84 17.61
N ARG A 96 -17.08 6.64 16.62
CA ARG A 96 -17.84 6.88 15.39
C ARG A 96 -17.99 5.62 14.54
N ASN A 97 -16.96 4.78 14.48
CA ASN A 97 -17.03 3.49 13.77
C ASN A 97 -18.03 2.53 14.44
N TYR A 98 -18.13 2.55 15.77
CA TYR A 98 -19.05 1.67 16.50
C TYR A 98 -20.47 2.26 16.61
N PHE A 99 -20.64 3.49 17.11
CA PHE A 99 -21.96 4.07 17.36
C PHE A 99 -22.58 4.72 16.10
N GLY A 100 -21.77 5.05 15.10
CA GLY A 100 -22.15 5.81 13.91
C GLY A 100 -21.78 7.29 14.04
N ASP A 101 -21.49 7.93 12.91
CA ASP A 101 -20.95 9.30 12.87
C ASP A 101 -21.87 10.32 13.54
N ASP A 102 -23.18 10.23 13.31
CA ASP A 102 -24.17 11.16 13.86
C ASP A 102 -24.44 10.95 15.35
N GLN A 103 -24.05 9.80 15.89
CA GLN A 103 -24.35 9.40 17.27
C GLN A 103 -23.22 9.71 18.25
N VAL A 104 -22.14 10.32 17.78
CA VAL A 104 -20.99 10.71 18.59
C VAL A 104 -20.84 12.23 18.62
N GLN A 105 -21.04 12.81 19.81
CA GLN A 105 -20.86 14.23 20.07
C GLN A 105 -19.64 14.43 20.96
N VAL A 106 -18.71 15.27 20.53
CA VAL A 106 -17.51 15.64 21.29
C VAL A 106 -17.64 17.09 21.73
N THR A 107 -17.65 17.30 23.04
CA THR A 107 -17.67 18.63 23.65
C THR A 107 -16.25 18.95 24.10
N ALA A 108 -15.72 20.07 23.60
CA ALA A 108 -14.36 20.52 23.93
C ALA A 108 -14.19 20.76 25.44
N ALA A 109 -12.96 20.59 25.92
CA ALA A 109 -12.60 20.88 27.30
C ALA A 109 -12.85 22.36 27.66
N THR A 110 -13.17 22.59 28.93
CA THR A 110 -13.29 23.92 29.54
C THR A 110 -12.35 24.00 30.74
N LEU A 111 -12.23 25.15 31.39
CA LEU A 111 -11.39 25.32 32.59
C LEU A 111 -11.79 24.40 33.76
N SER A 112 -13.00 23.84 33.76
CA SER A 112 -13.53 22.99 34.83
C SER A 112 -13.92 21.57 34.39
N LYS A 113 -13.79 21.23 33.09
CA LYS A 113 -14.18 19.93 32.54
C LYS A 113 -13.21 19.50 31.44
N GLY A 114 -12.80 18.24 31.43
CA GLY A 114 -12.09 17.65 30.29
C GLY A 114 -12.96 17.55 29.03
N THR A 115 -12.38 17.10 27.92
CA THR A 115 -13.14 16.78 26.71
C THR A 115 -14.15 15.68 27.02
N GLN A 116 -15.42 15.91 26.70
CA GLN A 116 -16.49 14.94 26.96
C GLN A 116 -16.98 14.35 25.65
N MET A 117 -17.29 13.05 25.66
CA MET A 117 -17.86 12.35 24.51
C MET A 117 -19.18 11.72 24.91
N ARG A 118 -20.25 12.09 24.21
CA ARG A 118 -21.58 11.46 24.33
C ARG A 118 -21.78 10.51 23.15
N MET A 119 -22.14 9.28 23.45
CA MET A 119 -22.38 8.20 22.49
C MET A 119 -23.79 7.66 22.70
N ALA A 120 -24.55 7.47 21.62
CA ALA A 120 -25.89 6.92 21.67
C ALA A 120 -25.97 5.62 20.85
N LEU A 121 -26.60 4.58 21.42
CA LEU A 121 -26.87 3.33 20.72
C LEU A 121 -28.33 3.35 20.24
N GLY A 122 -28.54 3.06 18.96
CA GLY A 122 -29.87 3.06 18.35
C GLY A 122 -29.91 2.28 17.03
N ALA A 123 -31.11 2.10 16.49
CA ALA A 123 -31.33 1.44 15.20
C ALA A 123 -30.99 2.40 14.04
N HIS A 124 -29.70 2.60 13.80
CA HIS A 124 -29.19 3.47 12.75
C HIS A 124 -28.40 2.68 11.71
N VAL A 125 -28.66 2.97 10.44
CA VAL A 125 -27.89 2.45 9.30
C VAL A 125 -26.48 3.02 9.38
N GLN A 126 -25.48 2.16 9.24
CA GLN A 126 -24.09 2.58 9.23
C GLN A 126 -23.70 3.06 7.83
N PRO A 127 -23.02 4.22 7.72
CA PRO A 127 -22.57 4.71 6.43
C PRO A 127 -21.51 3.76 5.85
N ARG A 128 -21.45 3.72 4.52
CA ARG A 128 -20.35 3.06 3.82
C ARG A 128 -19.13 3.98 3.80
N LYS A 129 -17.96 3.39 3.98
CA LYS A 129 -16.67 4.07 4.04
C LYS A 129 -15.62 3.20 3.36
N SER A 130 -14.50 3.81 2.99
CA SER A 130 -13.28 3.05 2.69
C SER A 130 -12.54 2.73 3.98
N TRP A 131 -11.94 1.53 4.04
CA TRP A 131 -11.22 1.03 5.20
C TRP A 131 -9.82 0.57 4.82
N TRP A 132 -8.86 0.88 5.68
CA TRP A 132 -7.46 0.57 5.47
C TRP A 132 -6.88 -0.04 6.75
N PHE A 133 -6.31 -1.24 6.64
CA PHE A 133 -5.68 -1.95 7.75
C PHE A 133 -4.19 -2.09 7.47
N LYS A 134 -3.37 -1.45 8.30
CA LYS A 134 -1.91 -1.43 8.17
C LYS A 134 -1.27 -2.48 9.08
N ILE A 135 -0.52 -3.38 8.47
CA ILE A 135 0.18 -4.48 9.14
C ILE A 135 1.68 -4.32 8.87
N LYS A 136 2.51 -4.50 9.90
CA LYS A 136 3.97 -4.43 9.77
C LYS A 136 4.65 -5.51 10.60
N ASP A 137 5.60 -6.19 9.98
CA ASP A 137 6.43 -7.22 10.58
C ASP A 137 7.91 -6.93 10.28
N GLY A 138 8.56 -6.18 11.17
CA GLY A 138 9.92 -5.71 10.96
C GLY A 138 10.06 -4.84 9.70
N SER A 139 10.82 -5.34 8.70
CA SER A 139 10.98 -4.69 7.39
C SER A 139 9.84 -5.01 6.41
N ARG A 140 9.00 -6.00 6.72
CA ARG A 140 7.87 -6.42 5.89
C ARG A 140 6.64 -5.57 6.19
N ARG A 141 5.84 -5.34 5.16
CA ARG A 141 4.61 -4.54 5.25
C ARG A 141 3.47 -5.29 4.58
N ALA A 142 2.28 -5.19 5.13
CA ALA A 142 1.05 -5.56 4.45
C ALA A 142 0.00 -4.48 4.65
N LEU A 143 -0.80 -4.24 3.62
CA LEU A 143 -1.88 -3.28 3.64
C LEU A 143 -3.14 -3.96 3.11
N VAL A 144 -4.21 -3.93 3.90
CA VAL A 144 -5.52 -4.40 3.46
C VAL A 144 -6.38 -3.18 3.19
N MET A 145 -6.95 -3.09 2.00
CA MET A 145 -7.86 -2.02 1.59
C MET A 145 -9.24 -2.60 1.29
N VAL A 146 -10.28 -1.96 1.82
CA VAL A 146 -11.68 -2.17 1.46
C VAL A 146 -12.20 -0.87 0.83
N PRO A 147 -12.55 -0.87 -0.46
CA PRO A 147 -13.07 0.30 -1.16
C PRO A 147 -14.40 0.80 -0.56
N HIS A 148 -15.31 -0.16 -0.35
CA HIS A 148 -16.68 0.06 0.12
C HIS A 148 -17.00 -0.93 1.24
N GLY A 149 -17.14 -0.44 2.47
CA GLY A 149 -17.49 -1.28 3.61
C GLY A 149 -18.41 -0.58 4.60
N SER A 150 -19.37 -1.31 5.17
CA SER A 150 -20.24 -0.83 6.24
C SER A 150 -20.23 -1.78 7.43
N VAL A 151 -20.21 -1.24 8.64
CA VAL A 151 -20.28 -2.05 9.87
C VAL A 151 -21.64 -2.75 9.92
N SER A 152 -21.62 -4.08 9.80
CA SER A 152 -22.81 -4.94 9.74
C SER A 152 -23.22 -5.45 11.12
N GLN A 153 -22.24 -5.71 11.99
CA GLN A 153 -22.48 -6.19 13.35
C GLN A 153 -21.61 -5.45 14.37
N ARG A 154 -22.14 -5.36 15.59
CA ARG A 154 -21.49 -4.77 16.76
C ARG A 154 -21.62 -5.76 17.90
N GLY A 155 -20.51 -6.12 18.52
CA GLY A 155 -20.51 -7.03 19.66
C GLY A 155 -20.79 -6.31 20.98
N GLU A 156 -20.68 -7.03 22.08
CA GLU A 156 -20.92 -6.48 23.41
C GLU A 156 -19.81 -5.50 23.85
N ILE A 157 -20.17 -4.47 24.63
CA ILE A 157 -19.20 -3.56 25.25
C ILE A 157 -18.97 -4.01 26.69
N PRO A 158 -17.83 -4.65 27.01
CA PRO A 158 -17.55 -5.08 28.37
C PRO A 158 -17.22 -3.86 29.25
N LEU A 159 -17.99 -3.68 30.31
CA LEU A 159 -17.73 -2.69 31.36
C LEU A 159 -17.42 -3.42 32.67
N ASN A 160 -16.16 -3.81 32.83
CA ASN A 160 -15.67 -4.46 34.04
C ASN A 160 -14.35 -3.84 34.49
N SER A 161 -13.93 -4.12 35.73
CA SER A 161 -12.70 -3.56 36.32
C SER A 161 -11.45 -4.38 36.00
N THR A 162 -11.58 -5.47 35.26
CA THR A 162 -10.53 -6.50 35.07
C THR A 162 -9.93 -6.50 33.67
N ALA A 163 -10.58 -5.85 32.71
CA ALA A 163 -10.21 -5.82 31.31
C ALA A 163 -10.47 -4.43 30.71
N PRO A 164 -9.73 -4.04 29.65
CA PRO A 164 -10.02 -2.81 28.92
C PRO A 164 -11.39 -2.86 28.25
N VAL A 165 -12.04 -1.70 28.12
CA VAL A 165 -13.29 -1.57 27.38
C VAL A 165 -13.00 -1.75 25.89
N THR A 166 -13.69 -2.68 25.25
CA THR A 166 -13.55 -2.96 23.81
C THR A 166 -14.81 -2.58 23.04
N LEU A 167 -14.63 -2.17 21.78
CA LEU A 167 -15.72 -1.94 20.83
C LEU A 167 -15.56 -2.91 19.65
N PRO A 168 -16.08 -4.15 19.76
CA PRO A 168 -16.02 -5.15 18.70
C PRO A 168 -16.97 -4.81 17.54
N VAL A 169 -16.45 -4.88 16.31
CA VAL A 169 -17.20 -4.60 15.08
C VAL A 169 -16.91 -5.65 14.00
N THR A 170 -17.92 -5.92 13.18
CA THR A 170 -17.81 -6.69 11.94
C THR A 170 -18.19 -5.79 10.78
N LEU A 171 -17.34 -5.76 9.77
CA LEU A 171 -17.47 -4.98 8.56
C LEU A 171 -17.90 -5.89 7.41
N ALA A 172 -19.05 -5.61 6.81
CA ALA A 172 -19.41 -6.20 5.53
C ALA A 172 -18.74 -5.41 4.40
N THR A 173 -18.12 -6.12 3.45
CA THR A 173 -17.44 -5.52 2.28
C THR A 173 -18.27 -5.66 1.02
N PHE A 174 -18.24 -4.63 0.17
CA PHE A 174 -18.98 -4.57 -1.09
C PHE A 174 -18.02 -4.45 -2.28
N PRO A 175 -18.41 -4.95 -3.47
CA PRO A 175 -17.59 -4.89 -4.66
C PRO A 175 -17.37 -3.46 -5.16
N ASP A 176 -16.17 -3.21 -5.67
CA ASP A 176 -15.83 -2.03 -6.47
C ASP A 176 -16.29 -2.16 -7.93
N VAL A 177 -15.94 -1.17 -8.76
CA VAL A 177 -16.20 -1.20 -10.22
C VAL A 177 -15.61 -2.43 -10.93
N ASN A 178 -14.57 -3.05 -10.37
CA ASN A 178 -13.92 -4.25 -10.90
C ASN A 178 -14.49 -5.56 -10.31
N GLY A 179 -15.49 -5.48 -9.43
CA GLY A 179 -16.10 -6.63 -8.79
C GLY A 179 -15.31 -7.21 -7.61
N ASN A 180 -14.30 -6.50 -7.08
CA ASN A 180 -13.49 -6.95 -5.94
C ASN A 180 -13.83 -6.15 -4.68
N ASN A 181 -13.85 -6.82 -3.53
CA ASN A 181 -14.29 -6.21 -2.28
C ASN A 181 -13.11 -5.91 -1.33
N ILE A 182 -12.01 -6.66 -1.44
CA ILE A 182 -10.84 -6.57 -0.55
C ILE A 182 -9.56 -6.67 -1.39
N TYR A 183 -8.63 -5.75 -1.18
CA TYR A 183 -7.29 -5.76 -1.75
C TYR A 183 -6.26 -5.98 -0.66
N ILE A 184 -5.31 -6.89 -0.88
CA ILE A 184 -4.22 -7.17 0.05
C ILE A 184 -2.90 -6.93 -0.68
N PHE A 185 -2.16 -5.90 -0.25
CA PHE A 185 -0.82 -5.59 -0.73
C PHE A 185 0.19 -6.15 0.27
N THR A 186 1.25 -6.76 -0.23
CA THR A 186 2.36 -7.25 0.59
C THR A 186 3.70 -6.76 0.04
N ASP A 187 4.62 -6.47 0.94
CA ASP A 187 6.01 -6.15 0.65
C ASP A 187 6.88 -6.95 1.62
N ASN A 188 7.76 -7.76 1.06
CA ASN A 188 8.64 -8.66 1.81
C ASN A 188 9.86 -7.92 2.42
N GLY A 189 10.02 -6.62 2.15
CA GLY A 189 11.11 -5.81 2.66
C GLY A 189 12.49 -6.25 2.18
N VAL A 190 12.56 -7.10 1.15
CA VAL A 190 13.80 -7.56 0.53
C VAL A 190 14.04 -6.70 -0.71
N PHE A 191 14.90 -5.71 -0.55
CA PHE A 191 15.37 -4.92 -1.66
C PHE A 191 16.39 -5.73 -2.47
N ALA A 192 16.27 -5.69 -3.80
CA ALA A 192 17.34 -6.19 -4.66
C ALA A 192 18.61 -5.41 -4.34
N ALA A 193 19.72 -6.12 -4.10
CA ALA A 193 21.02 -5.47 -3.95
C ALA A 193 21.32 -4.67 -5.22
N THR A 194 21.84 -3.44 -5.07
CA THR A 194 22.31 -2.67 -6.21
C THR A 194 23.43 -3.46 -6.90
N ALA A 195 23.17 -3.93 -8.11
CA ALA A 195 24.16 -4.69 -8.85
C ALA A 195 25.38 -3.79 -9.13
N THR A 196 26.59 -4.30 -8.89
CA THR A 196 27.82 -3.65 -9.35
C THR A 196 28.37 -4.42 -10.54
N LYS A 197 28.40 -3.77 -11.72
CA LYS A 197 28.86 -4.38 -12.98
C LYS A 197 29.85 -3.46 -13.67
N THR A 198 30.67 -4.02 -14.56
CA THR A 198 31.53 -3.26 -15.46
C THR A 198 30.81 -2.87 -16.75
N GLY A 199 29.70 -3.51 -17.12
CA GLY A 199 28.93 -3.20 -18.31
C GLY A 199 27.45 -2.98 -17.99
N TRP A 200 26.86 -1.94 -18.57
CA TRP A 200 25.48 -1.54 -18.35
C TRP A 200 24.80 -1.18 -19.67
N ALA A 201 23.56 -1.60 -19.85
CA ALA A 201 22.70 -1.17 -20.94
C ALA A 201 21.76 -0.07 -20.44
N VAL A 202 21.91 1.14 -20.97
CA VAL A 202 21.03 2.29 -20.69
C VAL A 202 19.97 2.39 -21.78
N THR A 203 18.70 2.32 -21.40
CA THR A 203 17.57 2.47 -22.34
C THR A 203 16.66 3.60 -21.89
N VAL A 204 16.38 4.53 -22.80
CA VAL A 204 15.30 5.52 -22.60
C VAL A 204 13.99 4.88 -23.08
N THR A 205 13.00 4.79 -22.20
CA THR A 205 11.70 4.15 -22.47
C THR A 205 10.59 5.20 -22.61
N GLY A 206 9.45 4.79 -23.16
CA GLY A 206 8.26 5.66 -23.28
C GLY A 206 8.32 6.74 -24.36
N ALA A 207 9.35 6.72 -25.21
CA ALA A 207 9.53 7.63 -26.35
C ALA A 207 9.34 9.12 -26.02
N PRO A 208 10.10 9.67 -25.04
CA PRO A 208 10.05 11.09 -24.72
C PRO A 208 10.39 11.95 -25.94
N THR A 209 9.71 13.09 -26.06
CA THR A 209 9.97 14.08 -27.12
C THR A 209 10.78 15.28 -26.61
N GLY A 210 11.17 15.26 -25.34
CA GLY A 210 11.93 16.34 -24.70
C GLY A 210 12.43 15.99 -23.30
N GLY A 211 13.07 16.96 -22.66
CA GLY A 211 13.56 16.84 -21.30
C GLY A 211 14.94 16.20 -21.18
N THR A 212 15.34 15.95 -19.93
CA THR A 212 16.64 15.39 -19.55
C THR A 212 16.49 14.27 -18.55
N TYR A 213 17.38 13.29 -18.62
CA TYR A 213 17.57 12.27 -17.59
C TYR A 213 18.94 12.43 -16.93
N SER A 214 19.17 11.79 -15.80
CA SER A 214 20.51 11.69 -15.20
C SER A 214 20.87 10.24 -14.95
N LEU A 215 22.18 9.96 -14.93
CA LEU A 215 22.73 8.69 -14.48
C LEU A 215 23.50 8.92 -13.20
N ALA A 216 23.58 7.94 -12.30
CA ALA A 216 24.38 8.06 -11.09
C ALA A 216 25.34 6.89 -10.90
N ILE A 217 26.62 7.20 -10.67
CA ILE A 217 27.67 6.22 -10.36
C ILE A 217 27.80 6.15 -8.84
N ASN A 218 27.54 4.97 -8.26
CA ASN A 218 27.57 4.74 -6.81
C ASN A 218 26.78 5.81 -6.02
N GLY A 219 25.64 6.25 -6.57
CA GLY A 219 24.78 7.27 -5.97
C GLY A 219 25.13 8.73 -6.29
N THR A 220 26.23 9.00 -7.00
CA THR A 220 26.61 10.38 -7.40
C THR A 220 26.04 10.69 -8.79
N PRO A 221 25.11 11.64 -8.95
CA PRO A 221 24.41 11.88 -10.23
C PRO A 221 25.19 12.78 -11.19
N THR A 222 25.09 12.50 -12.49
CA THR A 222 25.51 13.41 -13.56
C THR A 222 24.61 14.64 -13.63
N ALA A 223 25.09 15.68 -14.31
CA ALA A 223 24.20 16.72 -14.84
C ALA A 223 23.16 16.11 -15.81
N GLY A 224 22.13 16.88 -16.14
CA GLY A 224 21.07 16.46 -17.06
C GLY A 224 21.62 16.10 -18.45
N ILE A 225 21.33 14.88 -18.89
CA ILE A 225 21.62 14.32 -20.21
C ILE A 225 20.34 14.43 -21.05
N ALA A 226 20.43 14.96 -22.27
CA ALA A 226 19.27 15.13 -23.15
C ALA A 226 18.59 13.79 -23.47
N HIS A 227 17.26 13.77 -23.59
CA HIS A 227 16.46 12.57 -23.90
C HIS A 227 16.93 11.75 -25.13
N ASN A 228 17.55 12.42 -26.11
CA ASN A 228 18.05 11.83 -27.36
C ASN A 228 19.59 11.90 -27.46
N ALA A 229 20.30 12.02 -26.34
CA ALA A 229 21.75 12.11 -26.32
C ALA A 229 22.42 10.89 -26.99
N ALA A 230 23.38 11.14 -27.87
CA ALA A 230 24.22 10.09 -28.45
C ALA A 230 25.14 9.46 -27.38
N ALA A 231 25.58 8.22 -27.59
CA ALA A 231 26.45 7.52 -26.65
C ALA A 231 27.69 8.33 -26.22
N ALA A 232 28.31 9.08 -27.14
CA ALA A 232 29.45 9.94 -26.81
C ALA A 232 29.12 11.02 -25.76
N ALA A 233 27.92 11.62 -25.84
CA ALA A 233 27.47 12.60 -24.85
C ALA A 233 27.17 11.95 -23.49
N VAL A 234 26.64 10.72 -23.49
CA VAL A 234 26.44 9.93 -22.26
C VAL A 234 27.79 9.62 -21.59
N ALA A 235 28.78 9.16 -22.36
CA ALA A 235 30.13 8.91 -21.84
C ALA A 235 30.78 10.20 -21.32
N ALA A 236 30.62 11.33 -22.02
CA ALA A 236 31.15 12.61 -21.57
C ALA A 236 30.53 13.05 -20.23
N ALA A 237 29.21 12.92 -20.08
CA ALA A 237 28.52 13.27 -18.83
C ALA A 237 28.99 12.41 -17.65
N LEU A 238 29.22 11.11 -17.86
CA LEU A 238 29.72 10.19 -16.84
C LEU A 238 31.18 10.49 -16.44
N ASN A 239 32.05 10.79 -17.41
CA ASN A 239 33.45 11.12 -17.13
C ASN A 239 33.64 12.53 -16.53
N ALA A 240 32.67 13.44 -16.71
CA ALA A 240 32.70 14.78 -16.13
C ALA A 240 32.34 14.81 -14.63
N LEU A 241 31.94 13.67 -14.06
CA LEU A 241 31.45 13.59 -12.70
C LEU A 241 32.57 13.76 -11.66
N SER A 242 32.53 14.86 -10.91
CA SER A 242 33.40 15.08 -9.76
C SER A 242 32.88 14.32 -8.53
N GLY A 243 33.78 13.70 -7.76
CA GLY A 243 33.43 13.00 -6.51
C GLY A 243 33.42 11.46 -6.60
N VAL A 244 33.65 10.91 -7.78
CA VAL A 244 33.82 9.46 -7.99
C VAL A 244 35.31 9.13 -8.11
N THR A 245 35.89 8.53 -7.08
CA THR A 245 37.33 8.19 -7.06
C THR A 245 37.59 6.83 -7.70
N GLY A 246 38.67 6.73 -8.50
CA GLY A 246 39.15 5.44 -9.04
C GLY A 246 38.38 4.90 -10.24
N ILE A 247 37.49 5.69 -10.84
CA ILE A 247 36.73 5.35 -12.05
C ILE A 247 37.01 6.43 -13.09
N SER A 248 37.73 6.10 -14.15
CA SER A 248 38.07 7.02 -15.24
C SER A 248 38.23 6.26 -16.56
N GLY A 249 37.87 6.86 -17.69
CA GLY A 249 37.90 6.17 -18.99
C GLY A 249 36.62 5.36 -19.26
N ILE A 250 35.47 5.87 -18.81
CA ILE A 250 34.16 5.27 -19.09
C ILE A 250 33.87 5.43 -20.58
N THR A 251 33.42 4.35 -21.23
CA THR A 251 33.07 4.37 -22.66
C THR A 251 31.59 4.07 -22.84
N ALA A 252 31.00 4.57 -23.93
CA ALA A 252 29.64 4.24 -24.32
C ALA A 252 29.51 4.07 -25.82
N SER A 253 28.63 3.17 -26.26
CA SER A 253 28.39 2.85 -27.67
C SER A 253 26.94 2.43 -27.90
N GLY A 254 26.49 2.38 -29.16
CA GLY A 254 25.11 2.05 -29.50
C GLY A 254 24.16 3.23 -29.37
N SER A 255 22.86 2.97 -29.52
CA SER A 255 21.80 3.99 -29.50
C SER A 255 20.50 3.55 -28.81
N ALA A 256 20.20 2.25 -28.76
CA ALA A 256 19.04 1.70 -28.06
C ALA A 256 19.17 0.17 -27.88
N PRO A 257 19.77 -0.33 -26.78
CA PRO A 257 20.33 0.42 -25.65
C PRO A 257 21.66 1.10 -25.99
N ILE A 258 22.02 2.12 -25.19
CA ILE A 258 23.38 2.63 -25.11
C ILE A 258 24.15 1.72 -24.13
N THR A 259 25.15 1.01 -24.63
CA THR A 259 26.02 0.16 -23.82
C THR A 259 27.12 1.01 -23.22
N VAL A 260 27.15 1.12 -21.89
CA VAL A 260 28.15 1.84 -21.10
C VAL A 260 29.09 0.84 -20.43
N THR A 261 30.40 1.03 -20.60
CA THR A 261 31.44 0.18 -20.01
C THR A 261 32.31 0.98 -19.05
N PHE A 262 32.43 0.48 -17.83
CA PHE A 262 33.25 0.99 -16.75
C PHE A 262 34.53 0.15 -16.59
N PRO A 263 35.66 0.78 -16.22
CA PRO A 263 36.90 0.06 -15.93
C PRO A 263 36.84 -0.85 -14.69
N SER A 264 35.91 -0.59 -13.77
CA SER A 264 35.70 -1.35 -12.54
C SER A 264 34.21 -1.54 -12.28
N ALA A 265 33.86 -2.49 -11.41
CA ALA A 265 32.47 -2.76 -11.10
C ALA A 265 31.87 -1.57 -10.33
N VAL A 266 30.79 -0.99 -10.86
CA VAL A 266 30.09 0.14 -10.25
C VAL A 266 28.60 -0.13 -10.20
N ALA A 267 27.93 0.49 -9.24
CA ALA A 267 26.49 0.65 -9.28
C ALA A 267 26.14 1.79 -10.25
N LEU A 268 25.31 1.51 -11.25
CA LEU A 268 24.75 2.53 -12.14
C LEU A 268 23.23 2.59 -11.97
N THR A 269 22.70 3.77 -11.68
CA THR A 269 21.25 4.03 -11.66
C THR A 269 20.89 5.13 -12.63
N GLY A 270 19.62 5.15 -13.07
CA GLY A 270 19.10 6.15 -14.01
C GLY A 270 17.85 6.81 -13.45
N ASN A 271 17.72 8.11 -13.66
CA ASN A 271 16.58 8.90 -13.23
C ASN A 271 15.99 9.64 -14.45
N GLY A 272 14.78 9.24 -14.85
CA GLY A 272 14.05 9.82 -15.97
C GLY A 272 13.02 10.89 -15.59
N ALA A 273 12.96 11.33 -14.32
CA ALA A 273 11.90 12.24 -13.85
C ALA A 273 11.86 13.61 -14.56
N GLY A 274 12.96 14.01 -15.21
CA GLY A 274 13.03 15.22 -16.04
C GLY A 274 12.67 15.02 -17.51
N LEU A 275 12.27 13.81 -17.93
CA LEU A 275 11.84 13.52 -19.29
C LEU A 275 10.40 13.98 -19.52
N THR A 276 10.11 14.47 -20.73
CA THR A 276 8.80 15.01 -21.09
C THR A 276 8.32 14.47 -22.44
N GLY A 277 7.01 14.39 -22.62
CA GLY A 277 6.39 13.82 -23.83
C GLY A 277 6.41 12.29 -23.84
N GLY A 278 5.73 11.69 -24.83
CA GLY A 278 5.61 10.23 -24.94
C GLY A 278 4.63 9.60 -23.94
N THR A 279 4.70 8.27 -23.78
CA THR A 279 3.87 7.48 -22.87
C THR A 279 4.70 6.97 -21.70
N SER A 280 4.56 7.61 -20.53
CA SER A 280 5.30 7.27 -19.30
C SER A 280 6.81 7.17 -19.52
N PRO A 281 7.48 8.27 -19.93
CA PRO A 281 8.90 8.25 -20.25
C PRO A 281 9.75 7.91 -19.02
N GLY A 282 10.82 7.14 -19.24
CA GLY A 282 11.70 6.69 -18.18
C GLY A 282 13.10 6.32 -18.67
N VAL A 283 13.96 5.94 -17.73
CA VAL A 283 15.29 5.39 -18.03
C VAL A 283 15.45 4.08 -17.27
N THR A 284 15.81 3.03 -17.99
CA THR A 284 16.17 1.74 -17.41
C THR A 284 17.66 1.46 -17.59
N VAL A 285 18.25 0.83 -16.57
CA VAL A 285 19.67 0.46 -16.55
C VAL A 285 19.75 -1.02 -16.18
N ALA A 286 20.39 -1.83 -17.02
CA ALA A 286 20.45 -3.28 -16.86
C ALA A 286 21.86 -3.84 -17.03
#